data_AF-A0A1I6KFE0-F1
#
_entry.id   AF-A0A1I6KFE0-F1
#
_cell.length_a   1.000
_cell.length_b   1.000
_cell.length_c   1.000
_cell.angle_alpha   90.00
_cell.angle_beta   90.00
_cell.angle_gamma   90.00
#
_symmetry.space_group_name_H-M   'P 1'
#
loop_
_entity.id
_entity.type
_entity.pdbx_description
1 polymer ?
#
loop_
_entity_poly.entity_id
_entity_poly.type
_entity_poly.pdbx_seq_one_letter_code
_entity_poly.pdbx_strand_id
1 'polypeptide(L)'
;MANLNALQASDDESGDKSLIILQSLLCILREKNLLTRADIEDLCDRVAARAKEADKGALPCCPVSANAAASEMAKIGSFIGNYYGGKHRRM
;
A
#
# COMPACT_ATOMS: atom_id res chain seq x y z
N MET A 1 -10.25 -28.91 -13.98
CA MET A 1 -10.11 -27.44 -13.87
C MET A 1 -10.53 -26.86 -12.50
N ALA A 2 -10.99 -27.66 -11.52
CA ALA A 2 -11.39 -27.14 -10.20
C ALA A 2 -10.23 -26.74 -9.26
N ASN A 3 -9.02 -27.25 -9.46
CA ASN A 3 -7.88 -27.06 -8.55
C ASN A 3 -7.19 -25.68 -8.69
N LEU A 4 -7.28 -25.04 -9.86
CA LEU A 4 -6.67 -23.73 -10.10
C LEU A 4 -7.41 -22.61 -9.32
N ASN A 5 -8.73 -22.71 -9.22
CA ASN A 5 -9.55 -21.71 -8.50
C ASN A 5 -9.30 -21.73 -6.98
N ALA A 6 -8.97 -22.90 -6.41
CA ALA A 6 -8.69 -23.02 -4.98
C ALA A 6 -7.36 -22.38 -4.57
N LEU A 7 -6.32 -22.50 -5.41
CA LEU A 7 -5.02 -21.85 -5.21
C LEU A 7 -5.14 -20.32 -5.37
N GLN A 8 -5.94 -19.86 -6.33
CA GLN A 8 -6.15 -18.43 -6.56
C GLN A 8 -6.93 -17.77 -5.42
N ALA A 9 -7.92 -18.46 -4.84
CA ALA A 9 -8.65 -17.97 -3.66
C ALA A 9 -7.75 -17.84 -2.41
N SER A 10 -6.79 -18.75 -2.22
CA SER A 10 -5.82 -18.64 -1.11
C SER A 10 -4.80 -17.51 -1.30
N ASP A 11 -4.44 -17.19 -2.55
CA ASP A 11 -3.53 -16.10 -2.87
C ASP A 11 -4.20 -14.73 -2.66
N ASP A 12 -5.47 -14.59 -3.03
CA ASP A 12 -6.24 -13.37 -2.78
C ASP A 12 -6.43 -13.12 -1.28
N GLU A 13 -6.73 -14.16 -0.49
CA GLU A 13 -6.84 -14.06 0.98
C GLU A 13 -5.49 -13.71 1.64
N SER A 14 -4.38 -14.19 1.09
CA SER A 14 -3.03 -13.85 1.52
C SER A 14 -2.68 -12.39 1.21
N GLY A 15 -3.12 -11.89 0.04
CA GLY A 15 -3.00 -10.49 -0.35
C GLY A 15 -3.73 -9.56 0.62
N ASP A 16 -4.99 -9.88 0.96
CA ASP A 16 -5.79 -9.11 1.90
C ASP A 16 -5.18 -9.09 3.31
N LYS A 17 -4.71 -10.24 3.81
CA LYS A 17 -3.98 -10.33 5.09
C LYS A 17 -2.73 -9.44 5.09
N SER A 18 -1.99 -9.45 3.98
CA SER A 18 -0.79 -8.63 3.82
C SER A 18 -1.11 -7.12 3.85
N LEU A 19 -2.22 -6.71 3.23
CA LEU A 19 -2.70 -5.33 3.26
C LEU A 19 -3.13 -4.89 4.67
N ILE A 20 -3.84 -5.74 5.41
CA ILE A 20 -4.23 -5.47 6.80
C ILE A 20 -2.98 -5.24 7.67
N ILE A 21 -1.96 -6.10 7.53
CA ILE A 21 -0.70 -5.96 8.25
C ILE A 21 -0.01 -4.65 7.87
N LEU A 22 0.11 -4.34 6.58
CA LEU A 22 0.75 -3.11 6.10
C LEU A 22 0.07 -1.85 6.64
N GLN A 23 -1.26 -1.77 6.54
CA GLN A 23 -2.03 -0.64 7.07
C GLN A 23 -1.82 -0.49 8.58
N SER A 24 -1.92 -1.61 9.32
CA SER A 24 -1.77 -1.60 10.78
C SER A 24 -0.38 -1.13 11.20
N LEU A 25 0.67 -1.60 10.52
CA LEU A 25 2.04 -1.17 10.77
C LEU A 25 2.23 0.31 10.49
N LEU A 26 1.75 0.82 9.35
CA LEU A 26 1.86 2.24 9.01
C LEU A 26 1.15 3.15 10.03
N CYS A 27 -0.02 2.72 10.52
CA CYS A 27 -0.73 3.40 11.61
C CYS A 27 0.09 3.43 12.91
N ILE A 28 0.62 2.28 13.35
CA ILE A 28 1.44 2.19 14.57
C ILE A 28 2.69 3.06 14.46
N LEU A 29 3.41 2.98 13.33
CA LEU A 29 4.62 3.76 13.11
C LEU A 29 4.33 5.27 13.11
N ARG A 30 3.18 5.68 12.56
CA ARG A 30 2.73 7.07 12.61
C ARG A 30 2.38 7.52 14.02
N GLU A 31 1.66 6.71 14.79
CA GLU A 31 1.32 6.98 16.19
C GLU A 31 2.55 7.12 17.09
N LYS A 32 3.59 6.33 16.80
CA LYS A 32 4.88 6.37 17.49
C LYS A 32 5.79 7.49 16.98
N ASN A 33 5.33 8.33 16.05
CA ASN A 33 6.11 9.40 15.39
C ASN A 33 7.40 8.89 14.71
N LEU A 34 7.43 7.61 14.32
CA LEU A 34 8.54 7.01 13.57
C LEU A 34 8.43 7.30 12.07
N LEU A 35 7.20 7.52 11.59
CA LEU A 35 6.92 8.03 10.26
C LEU A 35 6.19 9.37 10.36
N THR A 36 6.66 10.34 9.61
CA THR A 36 5.97 11.59 9.36
C THR A 36 4.93 11.40 8.26
N ARG A 37 4.11 12.43 8.04
CA ARG A 37 3.20 12.47 6.89
C ARG A 37 3.98 12.44 5.56
N ALA A 38 5.08 13.16 5.48
CA ALA A 38 5.91 13.22 4.27
C ALA A 38 6.50 11.86 3.92
N ASP A 39 6.90 11.06 4.92
CA ASP A 39 7.44 9.71 4.67
C ASP A 39 6.39 8.78 4.05
N ILE A 40 5.13 8.90 4.48
CA ILE A 40 4.02 8.11 3.92
C ILE A 40 3.67 8.58 2.50
N GLU A 41 3.72 9.89 2.25
CA GLU A 41 3.53 10.46 0.90
C GLU A 41 4.65 10.00 -0.05
N ASP A 42 5.92 10.06 0.38
CA ASP A 42 7.07 9.55 -0.38
C ASP A 42 6.96 8.05 -0.66
N LEU A 43 6.50 7.25 0.32
CA LEU A 43 6.24 5.82 0.11
C LEU A 43 5.16 5.60 -0.97
N CYS A 44 4.07 6.37 -0.95
CA CYS A 44 3.03 6.27 -1.98
C CYS A 44 3.59 6.62 -3.37
N ASP A 45 4.37 7.69 -3.47
CA ASP A 45 4.99 8.13 -4.72
C ASP A 45 5.97 7.09 -5.28
N ARG A 46 6.78 6.46 -4.41
CA ARG A 46 7.68 5.37 -4.81
C ARG A 46 6.95 4.15 -5.35
N VAL A 47 5.85 3.75 -4.70
CA VAL A 47 5.05 2.61 -5.16
C VAL A 47 4.38 2.95 -6.50
N ALA A 48 3.86 4.17 -6.66
CA ALA A 48 3.28 4.64 -7.92
C ALA A 48 4.31 4.71 -9.06
N ALA A 49 5.52 5.22 -8.79
CA ALA A 49 6.62 5.23 -9.75
C ALA A 49 7.00 3.82 -10.16
N ARG A 50 7.11 2.91 -9.19
CA ARG A 50 7.43 1.50 -9.44
C ARG A 50 6.37 0.78 -10.27
N ALA A 51 5.10 1.13 -10.12
CA ALA A 51 4.03 0.59 -10.96
C ALA A 51 4.15 1.03 -12.42
N LYS A 52 4.59 2.28 -12.68
CA LYS A 52 4.84 2.79 -14.05
C LYS A 52 6.03 2.13 -14.73
N GLU A 53 6.99 1.67 -13.94
CA GLU A 53 8.24 1.05 -14.38
C GLU A 53 8.30 -0.43 -14.01
N ALA A 54 7.16 -1.10 -13.87
CA ALA A 54 7.09 -2.47 -13.33
C ALA A 54 7.91 -3.49 -14.15
N ASP A 55 8.01 -3.28 -15.46
CA ASP A 55 8.79 -4.08 -16.39
C ASP A 55 10.27 -3.66 -16.50
N LYS A 56 10.68 -2.60 -15.78
CA LYS A 56 11.99 -1.96 -15.88
C LYS A 56 12.75 -2.02 -14.56
N GLY A 57 14.07 -2.11 -14.65
CA GLY A 57 14.98 -2.05 -13.50
C GLY A 57 15.44 -3.42 -12.98
N ALA A 58 16.20 -3.39 -11.88
CA ALA A 58 16.92 -4.56 -11.36
C ALA A 58 16.01 -5.63 -10.74
N LEU A 59 14.76 -5.29 -10.41
CA LEU A 59 13.79 -6.19 -9.79
C LEU A 59 12.41 -6.02 -10.46
N PRO A 60 12.25 -6.45 -11.71
CA PRO A 60 10.98 -6.33 -12.42
C PRO A 60 9.88 -7.11 -11.70
N CYS A 61 8.66 -6.58 -11.73
CA CYS A 61 7.50 -7.19 -11.10
C CYS A 61 6.31 -7.23 -12.05
N CYS A 62 5.29 -8.02 -11.70
CA CYS A 62 4.06 -8.09 -12.48
C CYS A 62 3.38 -6.70 -12.54
N PRO A 63 3.17 -6.12 -13.73
CA PRO A 63 2.58 -4.78 -13.85
C PRO A 63 1.18 -4.67 -13.25
N VAL A 64 0.37 -5.75 -13.35
CA VAL A 64 -0.98 -5.77 -12.78
C VAL A 64 -0.92 -5.68 -11.26
N SER A 65 -0.10 -6.51 -10.62
CA SER A 65 0.08 -6.50 -9.17
C SER A 65 0.70 -5.18 -8.67
N ALA A 66 1.63 -4.60 -9.43
CA ALA A 66 2.24 -3.31 -9.08
C ALA A 66 1.22 -2.16 -9.12
N ASN A 67 0.36 -2.11 -10.14
CA ASN A 67 -0.72 -1.13 -10.23
C ASN A 67 -1.79 -1.32 -9.13
N ALA A 68 -2.12 -2.57 -8.79
CA ALA A 68 -3.01 -2.88 -7.68
C ALA A 68 -2.42 -2.38 -6.36
N ALA A 69 -1.14 -2.68 -6.10
CA ALA A 69 -0.44 -2.22 -4.91
C ALA A 69 -0.37 -0.69 -4.82
N ALA A 70 -0.11 0.02 -5.93
CA ALA A 70 -0.15 1.48 -5.97
C ALA A 70 -1.55 2.04 -5.64
N SER A 71 -2.60 1.40 -6.13
CA SER A 71 -3.98 1.80 -5.84
C SER A 71 -4.34 1.60 -4.36
N GLU A 72 -3.95 0.48 -3.76
CA GLU A 72 -4.17 0.23 -2.33
C GLU A 72 -3.36 1.19 -1.45
N MET A 73 -2.09 1.44 -1.80
CA MET A 73 -1.27 2.41 -1.08
C MET A 73 -1.84 3.83 -1.14
N ALA A 74 -2.43 4.24 -2.26
CA ALA A 74 -3.11 5.53 -2.35
C ALA A 74 -4.32 5.61 -1.39
N LYS A 75 -5.10 4.53 -1.26
CA LYS A 75 -6.21 4.46 -0.29
C LYS A 75 -5.71 4.55 1.15
N ILE A 76 -4.65 3.80 1.49
CA ILE A 76 -4.02 3.82 2.82
C ILE A 76 -3.48 5.21 3.14
N GLY A 77 -2.74 5.83 2.21
CA GLY A 77 -2.21 7.19 2.38
C GLY A 77 -3.30 8.22 2.61
N SER A 78 -4.41 8.15 1.87
CA SER A 78 -5.58 9.01 2.07
C SER A 78 -6.22 8.80 3.45
N PHE A 79 -6.42 7.55 3.86
CA PHE A 79 -6.94 7.22 5.19
C PHE A 79 -6.07 7.79 6.31
N ILE A 80 -4.76 7.52 6.27
CA ILE A 80 -3.81 8.00 7.29
C ILE A 80 -3.74 9.53 7.29
N GLY A 81 -3.76 10.16 6.11
CA GLY A 81 -3.81 11.61 5.95
C GLY A 81 -5.05 12.23 6.60
N ASN A 82 -6.21 11.62 6.42
CA ASN A 82 -7.47 12.08 7.03
C ASN A 82 -7.52 11.81 8.54
N TYR A 83 -7.11 10.61 8.98
CA TYR A 83 -7.20 10.17 10.36
C TYR A 83 -6.18 10.88 11.27
N TYR A 84 -4.92 11.00 10.83
CA TYR A 84 -3.84 11.59 11.63
C TYR A 84 -3.51 13.05 11.24
N GLY A 85 -3.99 13.54 10.09
CA GLY A 85 -3.70 14.89 9.57
C GLY A 85 -4.74 15.96 9.91
N GLY A 86 -5.84 15.61 10.58
CA GLY A 86 -6.92 16.54 10.95
C GLY A 86 -6.53 17.70 11.89
N LYS A 87 -5.29 17.74 12.41
CA LYS A 87 -4.85 18.77 13.36
C LYS A 87 -4.61 20.16 12.72
N HIS A 88 -4.53 20.26 11.39
CA HIS A 88 -4.35 21.54 10.68
C HIS A 88 -5.59 22.02 9.93
N ARG A 89 -6.76 21.41 10.14
CA ARG A 89 -7.99 21.77 9.41
C ARG A 89 -9.19 22.04 10.31
N ARG A 90 -8.91 22.54 11.52
CA ARG A 90 -9.87 23.22 12.39
C ARG A 90 -9.14 24.38 13.08
N MET A 91 -8.79 25.40 12.30
CA MET A 91 -8.90 26.77 12.79
C MET A 91 -10.22 27.32 12.30
#